data_AF-A0A1Y1RAU8-F1
#
_entry.id   AF-A0A1Y1RAU8-F1
#
_cell.length_a   1.000
_cell.length_b   1.000
_cell.length_c   1.000
_cell.angle_alpha   90.00
_cell.angle_beta   90.00
_cell.angle_gamma   90.00
#
_symmetry.space_group_name_H-M   'P 1'
#
loop_
_entity.id
_entity.type
_entity.pdbx_description
1 polymer ?
#
loop_
_entity_poly.entity_id
_entity_poly.type
_entity_poly.pdbx_seq_one_letter_code
_entity_poly.pdbx_strand_id
1 'polypeptide(L)'
;MRYTVSLFLLSLFLAGCGGGGVSSEYAVTKVYEDAEDGSIKRWERYEKCPYEPQNVAKGANGSGRSIYLQQNWVKQPDGNYTNEAGYKLLLSDGSYWHDRLRTILDFDKMKHISPDEMLYCFDCGVEINTLRGPRRLVFSTWYDKNHYPAEKKVYPEITEYTFPLSMEYVENPDIWQHLHFDLNSYLHRFEPDNNITEVNCFFFEGGDDYLDNITLSRPSG
;
A
#
# COMPACT_ATOMS: atom_id res chain seq x y z
N MET A 1 6.25 7.38 -61.19
CA MET A 1 5.30 8.49 -61.00
C MET A 1 5.71 9.25 -59.76
N ARG A 2 5.96 10.55 -59.92
CA ARG A 2 6.31 11.52 -58.87
C ARG A 2 5.04 12.28 -58.52
N TYR A 3 4.69 12.41 -57.24
CA TYR A 3 3.91 13.53 -56.69
C TYR A 3 4.35 13.71 -55.23
N THR A 4 5.19 14.71 -54.91
CA THR A 4 4.88 16.12 -54.59
C THR A 4 4.52 16.31 -53.12
N VAL A 5 5.48 16.90 -52.39
CA VAL A 5 5.34 17.51 -51.07
C VAL A 5 4.55 18.81 -51.20
N SER A 6 3.61 19.07 -50.30
CA SER A 6 3.11 20.42 -50.02
C SER A 6 3.07 20.66 -48.53
N LEU A 7 4.00 21.51 -48.08
CA LEU A 7 3.94 22.26 -46.83
C LEU A 7 2.72 23.19 -46.88
N PHE A 8 1.96 23.25 -45.79
CA PHE A 8 1.15 24.42 -45.46
C PHE A 8 1.62 24.99 -44.13
N LEU A 9 2.29 26.13 -44.20
CA LEU A 9 2.44 27.09 -43.13
C LEU A 9 1.19 27.98 -43.14
N LEU A 10 0.46 28.03 -42.03
CA LEU A 10 -0.40 29.17 -41.73
C LEU A 10 -0.30 29.49 -40.24
N SER A 11 0.42 30.55 -39.95
CA SER A 11 0.40 31.24 -38.66
C SER A 11 -0.82 32.17 -38.64
N LEU A 12 -1.67 32.06 -37.63
CA LEU A 12 -2.56 33.15 -37.25
C LEU A 12 -2.56 33.28 -35.73
N PHE A 13 -2.01 34.39 -35.26
CA PHE A 13 -2.16 34.90 -33.90
C PHE A 13 -3.60 35.41 -33.73
N LEU A 14 -4.27 34.99 -32.66
CA LEU A 14 -5.29 35.80 -32.00
C LEU A 14 -5.17 35.59 -30.49
N ALA A 15 -4.91 36.70 -29.81
CA ALA A 15 -4.91 36.83 -28.36
C ALA A 15 -6.31 36.58 -27.80
N GLY A 16 -6.37 35.83 -26.70
CA GLY A 16 -7.60 35.55 -25.96
C GLY A 16 -7.29 35.27 -24.49
N CYS A 17 -7.47 36.32 -23.69
CA CYS A 17 -7.62 36.41 -22.25
C CYS A 17 -7.56 35.13 -21.39
N GLY A 18 -6.60 35.12 -20.45
CA GLY A 18 -6.89 34.91 -19.02
C GLY A 18 -7.67 33.66 -18.63
N GLY A 19 -7.13 32.47 -18.89
CA GLY A 19 -7.48 31.28 -18.13
C GLY A 19 -6.54 31.17 -16.96
N GLY A 20 -7.03 31.46 -15.74
CA GLY A 20 -6.28 31.24 -14.51
C GLY A 20 -5.78 29.80 -14.48
N GLY A 21 -4.48 29.64 -14.63
CA GLY A 21 -3.82 28.39 -14.30
C GLY A 21 -4.03 28.16 -12.82
N VAL A 22 -5.02 27.34 -12.49
CA VAL A 22 -5.01 26.59 -11.25
C VAL A 22 -3.75 25.76 -11.36
N SER A 23 -2.65 26.22 -10.79
CA SER A 23 -1.50 25.35 -10.60
C SER A 23 -2.05 24.22 -9.74
N SER A 24 -2.20 23.03 -10.32
CA SER A 24 -2.40 21.83 -9.51
C SER A 24 -1.20 21.80 -8.59
N GLU A 25 -1.42 22.17 -7.34
CA GLU A 25 -0.45 22.02 -6.28
C GLU A 25 -0.18 20.52 -6.25
N TYR A 26 0.91 20.08 -6.88
CA TYR A 26 1.24 18.67 -6.96
C TYR A 26 1.27 18.17 -5.52
N ALA A 27 0.37 17.24 -5.19
CA ALA A 27 0.32 16.64 -3.87
C ALA A 27 1.75 16.19 -3.54
N VAL A 28 2.30 16.68 -2.43
CA VAL A 28 3.69 16.39 -2.06
C VAL A 28 3.77 14.92 -1.67
N THR A 29 4.12 14.07 -2.63
CA THR A 29 4.29 12.62 -2.45
C THR A 29 5.69 12.31 -1.93
N LYS A 30 5.78 11.36 -1.00
CA LYS A 30 7.04 10.78 -0.54
C LYS A 30 7.01 9.28 -0.75
N VAL A 31 8.03 8.78 -1.42
CA VAL A 31 8.26 7.36 -1.64
C VAL A 31 8.98 6.79 -0.42
N TYR A 32 8.43 5.71 0.14
CA TYR A 32 9.00 4.96 1.25
C TYR A 32 9.63 3.65 0.79
N GLU A 33 9.13 3.04 -0.28
CA GLU A 33 9.72 1.88 -0.95
C GLU A 33 9.38 1.88 -2.44
N ASP A 34 10.39 1.69 -3.28
CA ASP A 34 10.30 1.52 -4.74
C ASP A 34 11.13 0.32 -5.23
N ALA A 35 11.77 -0.43 -4.32
CA ALA A 35 12.63 -1.59 -4.58
C ALA A 35 13.85 -1.36 -5.50
N GLU A 36 14.01 -0.20 -6.12
CA GLU A 36 15.00 0.02 -7.19
C GLU A 36 16.45 0.10 -6.69
N ASP A 37 16.66 0.36 -5.40
CA ASP A 37 17.99 0.35 -4.78
C ASP A 37 18.54 -1.06 -4.50
N GLY A 38 17.74 -2.10 -4.76
CA GLY A 38 18.10 -3.50 -4.52
C GLY A 38 18.18 -3.88 -3.03
N SER A 39 17.79 -2.98 -2.13
CA SER A 39 17.86 -3.15 -0.69
C SER A 39 16.57 -3.74 -0.13
N ILE A 40 16.69 -4.38 1.03
CA ILE A 40 15.58 -4.75 1.91
C ILE A 40 15.75 -4.16 3.32
N LYS A 41 16.77 -3.31 3.53
CA LYS A 41 17.20 -2.86 4.88
C LYS A 41 16.11 -2.13 5.68
N ARG A 42 15.11 -1.60 5.00
CA ARG A 42 13.97 -0.89 5.60
C ARG A 42 12.87 -1.84 6.09
N TRP A 43 12.91 -3.10 5.70
CA TRP A 43 11.92 -4.09 6.09
C TRP A 43 12.37 -4.85 7.32
N GLU A 44 11.55 -4.80 8.35
CA GLU A 44 11.68 -5.62 9.55
C GLU A 44 10.62 -6.73 9.50
N ARG A 45 10.99 -7.91 9.98
CA ARG A 45 10.10 -9.05 10.12
C ARG A 45 9.61 -9.16 11.56
N TYR A 46 8.35 -9.52 11.75
CA TYR A 46 7.86 -9.86 13.08
C TYR A 46 8.58 -11.09 13.63
N GLU A 47 8.68 -11.20 14.95
CA GLU A 47 9.48 -12.22 15.65
C GLU A 47 9.23 -13.65 15.15
N LYS A 48 7.97 -13.98 14.83
CA LYS A 48 7.57 -15.32 14.37
C LYS A 48 7.71 -15.54 12.86
N CYS A 49 7.99 -14.50 12.08
CA CYS A 49 8.14 -14.63 10.64
C CYS A 49 9.44 -15.37 10.32
N PRO A 50 9.42 -16.53 9.64
CA PRO A 50 10.63 -17.28 9.35
C PRO A 50 11.37 -16.80 8.09
N TYR A 51 10.74 -15.93 7.29
CA TYR A 51 11.23 -15.53 5.98
C TYR A 51 11.74 -14.09 5.99
N GLU A 52 12.80 -13.85 5.23
CA GLU A 52 13.29 -12.51 4.94
C GLU A 52 12.55 -11.96 3.71
N PRO A 53 12.22 -10.66 3.69
CA PRO A 53 11.81 -9.97 2.47
C PRO A 53 12.85 -10.18 1.36
N GLN A 54 12.38 -10.30 0.11
CA GLN A 54 13.28 -10.49 -1.02
C GLN A 54 13.10 -9.35 -2.01
N ASN A 55 14.20 -8.68 -2.35
CA ASN A 55 14.19 -7.74 -3.46
C ASN A 55 14.46 -8.50 -4.77
N VAL A 56 13.46 -8.53 -5.65
CA VAL A 56 13.43 -9.37 -6.85
C VAL A 56 13.19 -8.53 -8.10
N ALA A 57 13.57 -9.04 -9.27
CA ALA A 57 13.22 -8.39 -10.53
C ALA A 57 11.71 -8.57 -10.79
N LYS A 58 11.04 -7.51 -11.24
CA LYS A 58 9.70 -7.68 -11.83
C LYS A 58 9.86 -8.57 -13.06
N GLY A 59 9.09 -9.67 -13.11
CA GLY A 59 9.18 -10.67 -14.18
C GLY A 59 8.81 -10.10 -15.57
N ALA A 60 8.47 -10.97 -16.52
CA ALA A 60 8.26 -10.60 -17.94
C ALA A 60 7.25 -9.46 -18.21
N ASN A 61 6.39 -9.14 -17.24
CA ASN A 61 5.33 -8.13 -17.35
C ASN A 61 5.65 -6.78 -16.67
N GLY A 62 6.86 -6.59 -16.11
CA GLY A 62 7.25 -5.32 -15.50
C GLY A 62 8.73 -5.01 -15.69
N SER A 63 9.05 -3.73 -15.84
CA SER A 63 10.43 -3.23 -15.72
C SER A 63 10.72 -2.84 -14.28
N GLY A 64 11.94 -3.09 -13.80
CA GLY A 64 12.38 -2.68 -12.46
C GLY A 64 12.36 -3.81 -11.45
N ARG A 65 12.21 -3.46 -10.18
CA ARG A 65 12.33 -4.37 -9.03
C ARG A 65 11.07 -4.32 -8.17
N SER A 66 10.88 -5.33 -7.32
CA SER A 66 9.80 -5.36 -6.34
C SER A 66 10.26 -6.06 -5.07
N ILE A 67 9.51 -5.86 -4.00
CA ILE A 67 9.70 -6.59 -2.74
C ILE A 67 8.73 -7.76 -2.71
N TYR A 68 9.26 -8.98 -2.70
CA TYR A 68 8.49 -10.19 -2.48
C TYR A 68 8.44 -10.51 -0.98
N LEU A 69 7.22 -10.67 -0.47
CA LEU A 69 6.92 -11.04 0.91
C LEU A 69 6.25 -12.42 0.90
N GLN A 70 6.84 -13.37 1.63
CA GLN A 70 6.35 -14.75 1.72
C GLN A 70 5.35 -14.90 2.87
N GLN A 71 4.36 -15.77 2.71
CA GLN A 71 3.45 -16.15 3.79
C GLN A 71 3.97 -17.33 4.62
N ASN A 72 3.47 -17.48 5.85
CA ASN A 72 3.69 -18.68 6.65
C ASN A 72 2.41 -19.07 7.41
N TRP A 73 1.47 -19.73 6.74
CA TRP A 73 0.28 -20.29 7.39
C TRP A 73 0.60 -21.58 8.15
N VAL A 74 0.58 -21.50 9.48
CA VAL A 74 0.81 -22.64 10.37
C VAL A 74 -0.52 -23.12 10.95
N LYS A 75 -0.78 -24.43 10.81
CA LYS A 75 -1.93 -25.08 11.44
C LYS A 75 -1.72 -25.19 12.95
N GLN A 76 -2.63 -24.61 13.70
CA GLN A 76 -2.64 -24.61 15.16
C GLN A 76 -3.26 -25.91 15.71
N PRO A 77 -3.02 -26.25 17.00
CA PRO A 77 -3.57 -27.45 17.63
C PRO A 77 -5.11 -27.52 17.66
N ASP A 78 -5.78 -26.36 17.62
CA ASP A 78 -7.25 -26.26 17.56
C ASP A 78 -7.81 -26.49 16.14
N GLY A 79 -6.94 -26.71 15.16
CA GLY A 79 -7.29 -26.94 13.76
C GLY A 79 -7.38 -25.68 12.90
N ASN A 80 -7.29 -24.49 13.49
CA ASN A 80 -7.27 -23.21 12.77
C ASN A 80 -5.88 -22.96 12.16
N TYR A 81 -5.82 -22.05 11.19
CA TYR A 81 -4.54 -21.58 10.65
C TYR A 81 -4.24 -20.18 11.16
N THR A 82 -2.98 -19.94 11.49
CA THR A 82 -2.47 -18.61 11.85
C THR A 82 -1.35 -18.28 10.90
N ASN A 83 -1.34 -17.05 10.39
CA ASN A 83 -0.19 -16.57 9.64
C ASN A 83 0.86 -16.04 10.61
N GLU A 84 2.08 -16.53 10.50
CA GLU A 84 3.20 -16.06 11.30
C GLU A 84 4.12 -15.10 10.53
N ALA A 85 3.88 -14.90 9.23
CA ALA A 85 4.63 -13.98 8.39
C ALA A 85 4.01 -12.57 8.41
N GLY A 86 4.67 -11.68 9.14
CA GLY A 86 4.38 -10.26 9.16
C GLY A 86 5.64 -9.43 8.94
N TYR A 87 5.48 -8.35 8.20
CA TYR A 87 6.55 -7.46 7.78
C TYR A 87 6.14 -6.01 8.05
N LYS A 88 7.13 -5.19 8.44
CA LYS A 88 6.96 -3.76 8.71
C LYS A 88 8.02 -2.97 7.94
N LEU A 89 7.59 -1.94 7.23
CA LEU A 89 8.46 -1.03 6.51
C LEU A 89 8.78 0.19 7.39
N LEU A 90 10.05 0.39 7.69
CA LEU A 90 10.63 1.41 8.57
C LEU A 90 11.62 2.30 7.80
N LEU A 91 12.28 3.21 8.50
CA LEU A 91 13.47 3.89 7.96
C LEU A 91 14.69 2.96 8.01
N SER A 92 15.74 3.30 7.27
CA SER A 92 16.95 2.47 7.16
C SER A 92 17.73 2.31 8.47
N ASP A 93 17.47 3.16 9.45
CA ASP A 93 18.03 3.09 10.81
C ASP A 93 17.12 2.31 11.79
N GLY A 94 16.02 1.75 11.30
CA GLY A 94 15.02 1.02 12.09
C GLY A 94 14.01 1.90 12.81
N SER A 95 14.03 3.23 12.64
CA SER A 95 13.02 4.10 13.25
C SER A 95 11.74 4.16 12.43
N TYR A 96 10.65 4.56 13.08
CA TYR A 96 9.40 4.91 12.40
C TYR A 96 9.58 6.13 11.49
N TRP A 97 8.66 6.28 10.53
CA TRP A 97 8.64 7.36 9.55
C TRP A 97 8.31 8.73 10.14
N HIS A 98 7.41 8.75 11.14
CA HIS A 98 6.85 9.95 11.75
C HIS A 98 6.35 10.99 10.72
N ASP A 99 5.59 10.54 9.72
CA ASP A 99 5.05 11.44 8.68
C ASP A 99 3.84 12.21 9.19
N ARG A 100 4.01 13.51 9.42
CA ARG A 100 2.98 14.41 9.97
C ARG A 100 2.18 15.17 8.91
N LEU A 101 2.50 14.97 7.63
CA LEU A 101 1.98 15.81 6.55
C LEU A 101 1.09 15.03 5.59
N ARG A 102 1.23 13.70 5.52
CA ARG A 102 0.67 12.88 4.45
C ARG A 102 -0.19 11.76 5.04
N THR A 103 -1.40 11.62 4.53
CA THR A 103 -2.39 10.65 5.04
C THR A 103 -3.11 9.89 3.93
N ILE A 104 -2.62 10.02 2.70
CA ILE A 104 -3.05 9.18 1.58
C ILE A 104 -1.96 8.14 1.39
N LEU A 105 -2.30 6.85 1.52
CA LEU A 105 -1.40 5.73 1.29
C LEU A 105 -1.68 5.14 -0.08
N ASP A 106 -0.64 5.01 -0.88
CA ASP A 106 -0.67 4.37 -2.19
C ASP A 106 0.41 3.29 -2.25
N PHE A 107 0.10 2.15 -2.87
CA PHE A 107 1.10 1.15 -3.24
C PHE A 107 0.60 0.22 -4.35
N ASP A 108 1.54 -0.38 -5.05
CA ASP A 108 1.27 -1.42 -6.04
C ASP A 108 1.53 -2.79 -5.44
N LYS A 109 0.71 -3.75 -5.84
CA LYS A 109 0.77 -5.14 -5.38
C LYS A 109 0.50 -6.10 -6.52
N MET A 110 1.17 -7.24 -6.52
CA MET A 110 0.83 -8.38 -7.37
C MET A 110 0.81 -9.66 -6.54
N LYS A 111 -0.30 -10.40 -6.63
CA LYS A 111 -0.41 -11.70 -5.97
C LYS A 111 0.40 -12.73 -6.74
N HIS A 112 1.31 -13.43 -6.06
CA HIS A 112 1.98 -14.60 -6.61
C HIS A 112 1.12 -15.85 -6.32
N ILE A 113 0.96 -16.72 -7.32
CA ILE A 113 0.47 -18.08 -7.10
C ILE A 113 1.65 -19.03 -7.17
N SER A 114 1.92 -19.72 -6.06
CA SER A 114 2.81 -20.88 -6.08
C SER A 114 2.12 -22.02 -6.86
N PRO A 115 2.86 -22.89 -7.59
CA PRO A 115 2.30 -23.94 -8.44
C PRO A 115 1.36 -24.93 -7.73
N ASP A 116 1.42 -24.95 -6.40
CA ASP A 116 0.80 -25.97 -5.57
C ASP A 116 -0.47 -25.47 -4.84
N GLU A 117 -0.82 -24.17 -4.90
CA GLU A 117 -1.56 -23.58 -3.78
C GLU A 117 -2.79 -22.70 -4.04
N MET A 118 -3.58 -22.69 -2.97
CA MET A 118 -4.79 -21.92 -2.72
C MET A 118 -4.51 -20.42 -2.64
N LEU A 119 -5.52 -19.64 -2.99
CA LEU A 119 -5.53 -18.19 -2.83
C LEU A 119 -5.55 -17.81 -1.33
N TYR A 120 -4.38 -17.44 -0.81
CA TYR A 120 -4.23 -16.94 0.56
C TYR A 120 -4.60 -15.45 0.67
N CYS A 121 -5.42 -15.14 1.67
CA CYS A 121 -5.69 -13.77 2.08
C CYS A 121 -4.43 -13.11 2.64
N PHE A 122 -4.41 -11.79 2.58
CA PHE A 122 -3.43 -10.90 3.18
C PHE A 122 -4.14 -9.77 3.94
N ASP A 123 -3.40 -9.20 4.89
CA ASP A 123 -3.72 -7.99 5.64
C ASP A 123 -2.61 -6.96 5.40
N CYS A 124 -2.95 -5.70 5.29
CA CYS A 124 -1.98 -4.61 5.16
C CYS A 124 -2.48 -3.35 5.85
N GLY A 125 -1.60 -2.38 6.07
CA GLY A 125 -2.04 -1.07 6.52
C GLY A 125 -0.95 -0.27 7.21
N VAL A 126 -1.35 0.55 8.17
CA VAL A 126 -0.44 1.48 8.84
C VAL A 126 -0.65 1.53 10.35
N GLU A 127 0.44 1.77 11.07
CA GLU A 127 0.38 2.29 12.43
C GLU A 127 0.41 3.81 12.39
N ILE A 128 -0.50 4.44 13.14
CA ILE A 128 -0.68 5.89 13.18
C ILE A 128 -0.77 6.35 14.63
N ASN A 129 -0.38 7.59 14.89
CA ASN A 129 -0.82 8.29 16.09
C ASN A 129 -1.91 9.29 15.73
N THR A 130 -2.79 9.51 16.70
CA THR A 130 -3.91 10.45 16.56
C THR A 130 -4.00 11.34 17.80
N LEU A 131 -4.95 12.27 17.80
CA LEU A 131 -5.29 13.08 18.98
C LEU A 131 -5.74 12.25 20.21
N ARG A 132 -6.04 10.96 20.03
CA ARG A 132 -6.56 10.03 21.05
C ARG A 132 -5.63 8.83 21.29
N GLY A 133 -4.36 8.97 20.89
CA GLY A 133 -3.32 7.97 21.08
C GLY A 133 -3.11 7.04 19.86
N PRO A 134 -2.36 5.95 20.04
CA PRO A 134 -1.96 5.07 18.95
C PRO A 134 -3.14 4.29 18.36
N ARG A 135 -3.18 4.19 17.03
CA ARG A 135 -4.11 3.35 16.28
C ARG A 135 -3.40 2.52 15.22
N ARG A 136 -4.01 1.41 14.84
CA ARG A 136 -3.65 0.63 13.65
C ARG A 136 -4.84 0.58 12.71
N LEU A 137 -4.64 0.95 11.45
CA LEU A 137 -5.63 0.76 10.38
C LEU A 137 -5.21 -0.48 9.60
N VAL A 138 -6.07 -1.51 9.58
CA VAL A 138 -5.83 -2.80 8.92
C VAL A 138 -6.86 -2.96 7.80
N PHE A 139 -6.39 -3.26 6.59
CA PHE A 139 -7.19 -3.60 5.42
C PHE A 139 -7.01 -5.08 5.14
N SER A 140 -8.08 -5.87 5.27
CA SER A 140 -8.01 -7.33 5.32
C SER A 140 -8.88 -7.98 4.26
N THR A 141 -8.26 -8.78 3.41
CA THR A 141 -8.99 -9.63 2.44
C THR A 141 -9.64 -10.84 3.10
N TRP A 142 -9.14 -11.26 4.26
CA TRP A 142 -9.79 -12.30 5.05
C TRP A 142 -11.15 -11.85 5.57
N TYR A 143 -11.29 -10.58 5.96
CA TYR A 143 -12.56 -10.02 6.40
C TYR A 143 -13.60 -10.03 5.27
N ASP A 144 -13.22 -9.65 4.05
CA ASP A 144 -14.12 -9.70 2.90
C ASP A 144 -14.52 -11.14 2.54
N LYS A 145 -13.54 -12.06 2.45
CA LYS A 145 -13.79 -13.50 2.20
C LYS A 145 -14.84 -14.11 3.12
N ASN A 146 -14.81 -13.73 4.39
CA ASN A 146 -15.72 -14.24 5.42
C ASN A 146 -16.93 -13.35 5.67
N HIS A 147 -17.11 -12.28 4.88
CA HIS A 147 -18.20 -11.32 4.99
C HIS A 147 -18.29 -10.67 6.38
N TYR A 148 -17.14 -10.44 7.02
CA TYR A 148 -17.07 -9.73 8.29
C TYR A 148 -17.18 -8.22 8.07
N PRO A 149 -17.97 -7.51 8.89
CA PRO A 149 -18.00 -6.05 8.84
C PRO A 149 -16.68 -5.48 9.36
N ALA A 150 -16.48 -4.18 9.14
CA ALA A 150 -15.38 -3.48 9.79
C ALA A 150 -15.49 -3.60 11.32
N GLU A 151 -14.36 -3.80 12.00
CA GLU A 151 -14.29 -4.10 13.43
C GLU A 151 -13.30 -3.21 14.16
N LYS A 152 -13.58 -2.95 15.45
CA LYS A 152 -12.66 -2.30 16.39
C LYS A 152 -12.18 -3.30 17.44
N LYS A 153 -10.87 -3.45 17.60
CA LYS A 153 -10.24 -4.20 18.70
C LYS A 153 -9.41 -3.24 19.56
N VAL A 154 -9.51 -3.38 20.88
CA VAL A 154 -8.78 -2.53 21.83
C VAL A 154 -7.76 -3.40 22.57
N TYR A 155 -6.48 -3.11 22.34
CA TYR A 155 -5.37 -3.69 23.09
C TYR A 155 -4.83 -2.67 24.10
N PRO A 156 -4.06 -3.09 25.11
CA PRO A 156 -3.54 -2.17 26.13
C PRO A 156 -2.76 -0.97 25.57
N GLU A 157 -1.99 -1.17 24.50
CA GLU A 157 -1.09 -0.15 23.93
C GLU A 157 -1.61 0.50 22.63
N ILE A 158 -2.59 -0.13 21.97
CA ILE A 158 -3.06 0.30 20.65
C ILE A 158 -4.50 -0.10 20.41
N THR A 159 -5.25 0.72 19.69
CA THR A 159 -6.57 0.34 19.17
C THR A 159 -6.47 0.06 17.68
N GLU A 160 -6.98 -1.09 17.25
CA GLU A 160 -6.97 -1.55 15.88
C GLU A 160 -8.35 -1.40 15.24
N TYR A 161 -8.39 -0.89 14.02
CA TYR A 161 -9.55 -0.85 13.16
C TYR A 161 -9.29 -1.70 11.94
N THR A 162 -10.06 -2.78 11.77
CA THR A 162 -9.96 -3.67 10.62
C THR A 162 -11.10 -3.38 9.66
N PHE A 163 -10.78 -3.20 8.38
CA PHE A 163 -11.72 -2.96 7.30
C PHE A 163 -11.64 -4.10 6.29
N PRO A 164 -12.79 -4.60 5.78
CA PRO A 164 -12.79 -5.55 4.68
C PRO A 164 -12.17 -4.90 3.43
N LEU A 165 -11.24 -5.62 2.81
CA LEU A 165 -10.60 -5.29 1.54
C LEU A 165 -11.00 -6.34 0.51
N SER A 166 -11.40 -5.91 -0.69
CA SER A 166 -11.94 -6.79 -1.73
C SER A 166 -11.07 -8.03 -2.02
N MET A 167 -11.70 -9.20 -2.13
CA MET A 167 -11.04 -10.43 -2.55
C MET A 167 -10.48 -10.37 -3.99
N GLU A 168 -10.86 -9.38 -4.80
CA GLU A 168 -10.31 -9.18 -6.15
C GLU A 168 -8.78 -8.99 -6.14
N TYR A 169 -8.23 -8.43 -5.05
CA TYR A 169 -6.78 -8.26 -4.86
C TYR A 169 -6.04 -9.57 -4.63
N VAL A 170 -6.76 -10.68 -4.47
CA VAL A 170 -6.23 -12.03 -4.32
C VAL A 170 -6.62 -12.88 -5.54
N GLU A 171 -7.85 -12.74 -6.04
CA GLU A 171 -8.41 -13.56 -7.12
C GLU A 171 -7.88 -13.21 -8.52
N ASN A 172 -7.16 -12.10 -8.65
CA ASN A 172 -6.45 -11.70 -9.87
C ASN A 172 -4.92 -11.85 -9.71
N PRO A 173 -4.42 -13.09 -9.67
CA PRO A 173 -3.00 -13.38 -9.52
C PRO A 173 -2.19 -12.91 -10.73
N ASP A 174 -0.91 -12.64 -10.51
CA ASP A 174 0.07 -12.23 -11.51
C ASP A 174 -0.31 -10.96 -12.29
N ILE A 175 -1.25 -10.18 -11.75
CA ILE A 175 -1.65 -8.86 -12.23
C ILE A 175 -1.28 -7.82 -11.17
N TRP A 176 -0.54 -6.80 -11.59
CA TRP A 176 -0.28 -5.62 -10.77
C TRP A 176 -1.56 -4.82 -10.56
N GLN A 177 -1.85 -4.54 -9.30
CA GLN A 177 -3.02 -3.81 -8.84
C GLN A 177 -2.57 -2.66 -7.95
N HIS A 178 -3.20 -1.50 -8.12
CA HIS A 178 -2.90 -0.30 -7.35
C HIS A 178 -3.90 -0.17 -6.20
N LEU A 179 -3.39 -0.01 -4.98
CA LEU A 179 -4.20 0.18 -3.79
C LEU A 179 -4.02 1.61 -3.26
N HIS A 180 -5.14 2.25 -2.93
CA HIS A 180 -5.23 3.64 -2.52
C HIS A 180 -6.12 3.80 -1.29
N PHE A 181 -5.61 4.46 -0.25
CA PHE A 181 -6.32 4.64 1.01
C PHE A 181 -6.20 6.07 1.54
N ASP A 182 -7.32 6.76 1.70
CA ASP A 182 -7.40 7.96 2.54
C ASP A 182 -7.55 7.57 4.01
N LEU A 183 -6.43 7.60 4.73
CA LEU A 183 -6.33 7.11 6.10
C LEU A 183 -7.22 7.91 7.07
N ASN A 184 -7.38 9.23 6.87
CA ASN A 184 -8.27 10.04 7.72
C ASN A 184 -9.73 9.65 7.49
N SER A 185 -10.13 9.51 6.22
CA SER A 185 -11.49 9.05 5.89
C SER A 185 -11.81 7.69 6.50
N TYR A 186 -10.85 6.74 6.54
CA TYR A 186 -11.03 5.45 7.21
C TYR A 186 -11.09 5.58 8.74
N LEU A 187 -10.21 6.38 9.36
CA LEU A 187 -10.26 6.65 10.80
C LEU A 187 -11.62 7.24 11.23
N HIS A 188 -12.13 8.21 10.47
CA HIS A 188 -13.39 8.89 10.76
C HIS A 188 -14.63 7.99 10.70
N ARG A 189 -14.54 6.81 10.08
CA ARG A 189 -15.65 5.81 10.12
C ARG A 189 -15.91 5.29 11.53
N PHE A 190 -14.87 5.23 12.37
CA PHE A 190 -14.98 4.81 13.77
C PHE A 190 -14.89 5.97 14.76
N GLU A 191 -14.09 6.99 14.44
CA GLU A 191 -13.86 8.14 15.31
C GLU A 191 -13.93 9.46 14.51
N PRO A 192 -15.15 9.97 14.22
CA PRO A 192 -15.37 11.15 13.36
C PRO A 192 -14.65 12.42 13.82
N ASP A 193 -14.46 12.58 15.14
CA ASP A 193 -13.81 13.76 15.74
C ASP A 193 -12.35 13.50 16.14
N ASN A 194 -11.70 12.53 15.51
CA ASN A 194 -10.30 12.20 15.73
C ASN A 194 -9.49 12.49 14.47
N ASN A 195 -8.23 12.89 14.59
CA ASN A 195 -7.39 13.20 13.44
C ASN A 195 -6.03 12.54 13.58
N ILE A 196 -5.51 12.05 12.46
CA ILE A 196 -4.16 11.52 12.37
C ILE A 196 -3.18 12.68 12.62
N THR A 197 -2.25 12.48 13.55
CA THR A 197 -1.16 13.40 13.83
C THR A 197 0.15 12.93 13.21
N GLU A 198 0.33 11.62 13.03
CA GLU A 198 1.44 11.03 12.26
C GLU A 198 1.12 9.63 11.75
N VAL A 199 1.71 9.28 10.60
CA VAL A 199 1.81 7.92 10.06
C VAL A 199 3.21 7.38 10.32
N ASN A 200 3.30 6.23 10.99
CA ASN A 200 4.55 5.74 11.57
C ASN A 200 5.21 4.63 10.76
N CYS A 201 4.44 3.70 10.21
CA CYS A 201 4.96 2.65 9.33
C CYS A 201 3.84 2.04 8.51
N PHE A 202 4.24 1.39 7.42
CA PHE A 202 3.41 0.42 6.70
C PHE A 202 3.72 -0.99 7.20
N PHE A 203 2.70 -1.84 7.26
CA PHE A 203 2.87 -3.26 7.52
C PHE A 203 2.11 -4.09 6.49
N PHE A 204 2.58 -5.31 6.29
CA PHE A 204 1.99 -6.31 5.41
C PHE A 204 2.10 -7.68 6.07
N GLU A 205 1.00 -8.40 6.14
CA GLU A 205 0.87 -9.67 6.84
C GLU A 205 0.15 -10.67 5.95
N GLY A 206 0.74 -11.85 5.85
CA GLY A 206 0.23 -12.91 5.01
C GLY A 206 0.21 -12.63 3.51
N GLY A 207 -0.05 -13.71 2.77
CA GLY A 207 0.06 -13.75 1.31
C GLY A 207 1.50 -13.91 0.76
N ASP A 208 1.59 -14.53 -0.41
CA ASP A 208 2.78 -14.54 -1.26
C ASP A 208 2.64 -13.42 -2.28
N ASP A 209 3.20 -12.25 -1.97
CA ASP A 209 2.84 -11.03 -2.68
C ASP A 209 4.07 -10.19 -3.00
N TYR A 210 4.09 -9.62 -4.20
CA TYR A 210 5.06 -8.61 -4.62
C TYR A 210 4.49 -7.23 -4.34
N LEU A 211 5.28 -6.35 -3.74
CA LEU A 211 4.94 -4.96 -3.45
C LEU A 211 5.89 -4.01 -4.17
N ASP A 212 5.38 -2.86 -4.55
CA ASP A 212 6.17 -1.75 -5.08
C ASP A 212 5.48 -0.39 -4.85
N ASN A 213 6.22 0.71 -5.05
CA ASN A 213 5.73 2.08 -5.04
C ASN A 213 4.92 2.45 -3.78
N ILE A 214 5.40 2.05 -2.61
CA ILE A 214 4.77 2.41 -1.34
C ILE A 214 5.05 3.90 -1.09
N THR A 215 4.00 4.71 -1.13
CA THR A 215 4.09 6.15 -0.95
C THR A 215 3.07 6.67 0.05
N LEU A 216 3.39 7.83 0.64
CA LEU A 216 2.38 8.69 1.24
C LEU A 216 2.26 9.98 0.44
N SER A 217 1.05 10.50 0.29
CA SER A 217 0.79 11.79 -0.33
C SER A 217 -0.13 12.67 0.55
N ARG A 218 -0.14 13.98 0.27
CA ARG A 218 -1.06 14.91 0.93
C ARG A 218 -2.47 14.73 0.38
N PRO A 219 -3.52 14.85 1.21
CA PRO A 219 -4.87 15.00 0.69
C PRO A 219 -4.92 16.21 -0.25
N SER A 220 -5.54 16.04 -1.42
CA SER A 220 -5.91 17.18 -2.27
C SER A 220 -6.94 18.02 -1.51
N GLY A 221 -6.61 19.29 -1.26
CA GLY A 221 -7.49 20.25 -0.56
C GLY A 221 -8.71 20.66 -1.36
#